data_AF-A0A6B1E920-F1
#
_entry.id   AF-A0A6B1E920-F1
#
_cell.length_a   1.000
_cell.length_b   1.000
_cell.length_c   1.000
_cell.angle_alpha   90.00
_cell.angle_beta   90.00
_cell.angle_gamma   90.00
#
_symmetry.space_group_name_H-M   'P 1'
#
loop_
_entity.id
_entity.type
_entity.pdbx_description
1 polymer ?
#
loop_
_entity_poly.entity_id
_entity_poly.type
_entity_poly.pdbx_seq_one_letter_code
_entity_poly.pdbx_strand_id
1 'polypeptide(L)'
;MERPADHGRGLHRYRARRPVLRHRHQGLPPVSGGSLGEQLRFPLGAAEVEAYHCDGVVGPFRLVSPDQMASMRERIVDEIVVPGAQLDDPHVDYHDRHLDHETVCRLCRGPELVDRVASLLGPDLLIWRSNFQIKQPLAEATGDEQRYTEVPWHQDGAHFDLLPPVWVSAWIAITEATLDNGCLQVVRGSHTSTFHHDVDGTRHSFHQAVPTDAIDPDDIRVFELEPGEFVLFAENALHGSGPNRTGQPRIGLSPRVTVPFVRVTGNPLYAGLDRARHAPDEPREMGLLRGQDYTGRHHLVSLPC
;
A
#
# COMPACT_ATOMS: atom_id res chain seq x y z
N MET A 1 12.79 23.37 -57.46
CA MET A 1 11.80 23.25 -56.37
C MET A 1 12.26 22.09 -55.52
N GLU A 2 13.04 22.43 -54.50
CA GLU A 2 13.93 21.55 -53.76
C GLU A 2 13.16 20.77 -52.69
N ARG A 3 13.52 19.51 -52.50
CA ARG A 3 13.07 18.67 -51.39
C ARG A 3 13.82 19.09 -50.12
N PRO A 4 13.18 19.22 -48.95
CA PRO A 4 13.93 19.38 -47.71
C PRO A 4 14.47 18.04 -47.20
N ALA A 5 15.67 18.15 -46.64
CA ALA A 5 16.58 17.09 -46.24
C ALA A 5 16.08 16.20 -45.11
N ASP A 6 16.43 14.93 -45.25
CA ASP A 6 16.56 13.94 -44.18
C ASP A 6 17.78 14.31 -43.31
N HIS A 7 17.54 14.55 -42.02
CA HIS A 7 18.57 14.73 -41.01
C HIS A 7 18.36 13.72 -39.88
N GLY A 8 18.86 12.51 -40.13
CA GLY A 8 19.19 11.58 -39.06
C GLY A 8 20.43 12.01 -38.28
N ARG A 9 20.31 11.93 -36.94
CA ARG A 9 21.31 11.81 -35.84
C ARG A 9 20.98 12.83 -34.73
N GLY A 10 20.85 12.49 -33.44
CA GLY A 10 21.07 11.22 -32.76
C GLY A 10 20.27 11.17 -31.46
N LEU A 11 19.43 10.16 -31.32
CA LEU A 11 18.87 9.75 -30.03
C LEU A 11 19.98 9.03 -29.26
N HIS A 12 20.60 9.73 -28.32
CA HIS A 12 21.40 9.10 -27.28
C HIS A 12 20.51 8.11 -26.52
N ARG A 13 20.64 6.83 -26.87
CA ARG A 13 20.12 5.72 -26.07
C ARG A 13 20.87 5.70 -24.74
N TYR A 14 20.36 6.41 -23.74
CA TYR A 14 20.71 6.17 -22.35
C TYR A 14 20.12 4.81 -21.94
N ARG A 15 20.84 3.73 -22.28
CA ARG A 15 20.69 2.47 -21.56
C ARG A 15 21.30 2.69 -20.18
N ALA A 16 20.49 3.06 -19.21
CA ALA A 16 20.85 2.91 -17.80
C ALA A 16 21.05 1.41 -17.54
N ARG A 17 22.29 0.93 -17.71
CA ARG A 17 22.70 -0.37 -17.21
C ARG A 17 22.66 -0.25 -15.69
N ARG A 18 21.63 -0.79 -15.05
CA ARG A 18 21.67 -1.06 -13.60
C ARG A 18 22.93 -1.90 -13.34
N PRO A 19 23.85 -1.46 -12.47
CA PRO A 19 24.94 -2.33 -12.05
C PRO A 19 24.32 -3.51 -11.29
N VAL A 20 24.41 -4.71 -11.85
CA VAL A 20 24.15 -5.94 -11.11
C VAL A 20 25.29 -6.08 -10.10
N LEU A 21 25.09 -5.52 -8.91
CA LEU A 21 25.93 -5.82 -7.75
C LEU A 21 25.69 -7.30 -7.42
N ARG A 22 26.60 -8.16 -7.89
CA ARG A 22 26.72 -9.53 -7.40
C ARG A 22 27.18 -9.46 -5.95
N HIS A 23 26.25 -9.32 -5.02
CA HIS A 23 26.53 -9.58 -3.62
C HIS A 23 26.86 -11.07 -3.50
N ARG A 24 28.11 -11.35 -3.10
CA ARG A 24 28.51 -12.68 -2.64
C ARG A 24 27.55 -13.06 -1.51
N HIS A 25 26.90 -14.22 -1.62
CA HIS A 25 26.29 -14.91 -0.49
C HIS A 25 27.37 -15.13 0.58
N GLN A 26 27.56 -14.16 1.46
CA GLN A 26 28.08 -14.43 2.79
C GLN A 26 26.87 -14.89 3.59
N GLY A 27 26.95 -16.11 4.12
CA GLY A 27 25.87 -16.70 4.89
C GLY A 27 25.36 -15.72 5.92
N LEU A 28 24.04 -15.53 5.94
CA LEU A 28 23.35 -14.78 6.98
C LEU A 28 23.83 -15.32 8.33
N PRO A 29 24.25 -14.47 9.29
CA PRO A 29 24.43 -14.93 10.65
C PRO A 29 23.09 -15.54 11.12
N PRO A 30 23.10 -16.59 11.95
CA PRO A 30 21.88 -17.13 12.50
C PRO A 30 21.13 -15.99 13.18
N VAL A 31 19.93 -15.70 12.68
CA VAL A 31 18.97 -14.84 13.39
C VAL A 31 18.73 -15.55 14.70
N SER A 32 19.19 -14.94 15.79
CA SER A 32 18.96 -15.48 17.13
C SER A 32 17.44 -15.57 17.30
N GLY A 33 16.94 -16.80 17.46
CA GLY A 33 15.52 -17.05 17.66
C GLY A 33 15.03 -16.20 18.82
N GLY A 34 14.18 -15.22 18.50
CA GLY A 34 13.48 -14.44 19.50
C GLY A 34 12.66 -15.38 20.36
N SER A 35 12.92 -15.39 21.67
CA SER A 35 12.14 -16.15 22.63
C SER A 35 10.66 -15.79 22.51
N LEU A 36 9.78 -16.78 22.67
CA LEU A 36 8.38 -16.59 23.07
C LEU A 36 8.33 -15.66 24.30
N GLY A 37 8.21 -14.35 24.13
CA GLY A 37 8.25 -13.43 25.28
C GLY A 37 8.50 -11.94 25.09
N GLU A 38 8.70 -11.40 23.87
CA GLU A 38 8.73 -9.93 23.75
C GLU A 38 7.31 -9.36 23.90
N GLN A 39 7.04 -8.73 25.05
CA GLN A 39 5.81 -7.99 25.29
C GLN A 39 5.62 -6.90 24.23
N LEU A 40 4.42 -6.86 23.67
CA LEU A 40 3.97 -5.77 22.81
C LEU A 40 3.92 -4.48 23.62
N ARG A 41 4.50 -3.40 23.11
CA ARG A 41 4.45 -2.07 23.72
C ARG A 41 3.15 -1.37 23.40
N PHE A 42 2.62 -1.63 22.21
CA PHE A 42 1.36 -1.05 21.72
C PHE A 42 0.38 -2.14 21.27
N PRO A 43 -0.02 -3.08 22.14
CA PRO A 43 -1.01 -4.09 21.77
C PRO A 43 -2.38 -3.45 21.53
N LEU A 44 -3.21 -4.11 20.72
CA LEU A 44 -4.65 -3.86 20.73
C LEU A 44 -5.27 -4.45 22.00
N GLY A 45 -6.17 -3.69 22.63
CA GLY A 45 -7.02 -4.19 23.70
C GLY A 45 -8.08 -5.17 23.17
N ALA A 46 -8.69 -5.95 24.06
CA ALA A 46 -9.69 -6.95 23.67
C ALA A 46 -10.86 -6.35 22.86
N ALA A 47 -11.33 -5.17 23.24
CA ALA A 47 -12.41 -4.48 22.53
C ALA A 47 -12.00 -3.99 21.12
N GLU A 48 -10.73 -3.61 20.94
CA GLU A 48 -10.21 -3.19 19.63
C GLU A 48 -10.03 -4.40 18.70
N VAL A 49 -9.57 -5.54 19.24
CA VAL A 49 -9.50 -6.81 18.52
C VAL A 49 -10.90 -7.27 18.11
N GLU A 50 -11.88 -7.21 19.02
CA GLU A 50 -13.28 -7.53 18.71
C GLU A 50 -13.85 -6.60 17.64
N ALA A 51 -13.62 -5.29 17.75
CA ALA A 51 -14.05 -4.32 16.75
C ALA A 51 -13.45 -4.64 15.37
N TYR A 52 -12.16 -4.98 15.28
CA TYR A 52 -11.54 -5.39 14.02
C TYR A 52 -12.22 -6.62 13.41
N HIS A 53 -12.50 -7.65 14.21
CA HIS A 53 -13.15 -8.86 13.70
C HIS A 53 -14.62 -8.66 13.32
N CYS A 54 -15.34 -7.78 14.02
CA CYS A 54 -16.75 -7.47 13.73
C CYS A 54 -16.91 -6.49 12.56
N ASP A 55 -16.15 -5.39 12.57
CA ASP A 55 -16.30 -4.30 11.61
C ASP A 55 -15.35 -4.43 10.41
N GLY A 56 -14.30 -5.26 10.48
CA GLY A 56 -13.28 -5.40 9.43
C GLY A 56 -12.27 -4.26 9.41
N VAL A 57 -12.35 -3.34 10.37
CA VAL A 57 -11.50 -2.15 10.50
C VAL A 57 -11.41 -1.72 11.97
N VAL A 58 -10.26 -1.19 12.38
CA VAL A 58 -10.06 -0.62 13.71
C VAL A 58 -9.09 0.57 13.67
N GLY A 59 -9.33 1.56 14.52
CA GLY A 59 -8.59 2.80 14.62
C GLY A 59 -9.53 4.01 14.76
N PRO A 60 -9.00 5.25 14.63
CA PRO A 60 -7.61 5.55 14.29
C PRO A 60 -6.63 5.36 15.44
N PHE A 61 -5.35 5.23 15.08
CA PHE A 61 -4.22 5.18 16.00
C PHE A 61 -3.16 6.19 15.58
N ARG A 62 -2.36 6.67 16.54
CA ARG A 62 -1.18 7.49 16.27
C ARG A 62 0.04 6.61 16.02
N LEU A 63 0.69 6.79 14.88
CA LEU A 63 1.99 6.17 14.55
C LEU A 63 3.15 7.07 15.00
N VAL A 64 3.09 8.35 14.63
CA VAL A 64 4.07 9.39 14.99
C VAL A 64 3.35 10.71 15.20
N SER A 65 3.98 11.68 15.88
CA SER A 65 3.38 13.01 16.04
C SER A 65 3.23 13.75 14.70
N PRO A 66 2.35 14.77 14.61
CA PRO A 66 2.20 15.56 13.38
C PRO A 66 3.51 16.22 12.95
N ASP A 67 4.33 16.70 13.90
CA ASP A 67 5.64 17.28 13.61
C ASP A 67 6.62 16.26 13.03
N GLN A 68 6.65 15.05 13.61
CA GLN A 68 7.48 13.96 13.08
C GLN A 68 7.01 13.56 11.68
N MET A 69 5.70 13.46 11.46
CA MET A 69 5.15 13.17 10.13
C MET A 69 5.48 14.30 9.14
N ALA A 70 5.41 15.58 9.54
CA ALA A 70 5.77 16.69 8.67
C ALA A 70 7.22 16.58 8.16
N SER A 71 8.19 16.27 9.04
CA SER A 71 9.59 16.06 8.65
C SER A 71 9.82 14.78 7.82
N MET A 72 8.97 13.75 7.98
CA MET A 72 9.01 12.55 7.15
C MET A 72 8.41 12.82 5.76
N ARG A 73 7.30 13.55 5.72
CA ARG A 73 6.60 13.97 4.51
C ARG A 73 7.50 14.79 3.60
N GLU A 74 8.26 15.75 4.13
CA GLU A 74 9.20 16.54 3.32
C GLU A 74 10.14 15.64 2.52
N ARG A 75 10.78 14.66 3.18
CA ARG A 75 11.64 13.67 2.51
C ARG A 75 10.88 12.82 1.49
N ILE A 76 9.69 12.34 1.85
CA ILE A 76 8.86 11.55 0.93
C ILE A 76 8.49 12.37 -0.31
N VAL A 77 8.11 13.64 -0.13
CA VAL A 77 7.74 14.51 -1.25
C VAL A 77 8.95 14.80 -2.12
N ASP A 78 10.10 15.13 -1.54
CA ASP A 78 11.31 15.48 -2.28
C ASP A 78 11.94 14.28 -3.02
N GLU A 79 11.85 13.07 -2.45
CA GLU A 79 12.57 11.88 -2.94
C GLU A 79 11.68 10.87 -3.69
N ILE A 80 10.35 10.90 -3.47
CA ILE A 80 9.40 9.93 -4.05
C ILE A 80 8.36 10.61 -4.93
N VAL A 81 7.72 11.68 -4.44
CA VAL A 81 6.60 12.29 -5.13
C VAL A 81 7.12 13.15 -6.28
N VAL A 82 6.88 12.73 -7.51
CA VAL A 82 7.30 13.50 -8.69
C VAL A 82 6.21 14.53 -9.01
N PRO A 83 6.48 15.83 -8.91
CA PRO A 83 5.47 16.86 -9.19
C PRO A 83 4.97 16.77 -10.65
N GLY A 84 3.65 16.74 -10.82
CA GLY A 84 3.02 16.66 -12.15
C GLY A 84 3.21 15.32 -12.86
N ALA A 85 3.79 14.30 -12.22
CA ALA A 85 3.79 12.96 -12.78
C ALA A 85 2.36 12.39 -12.79
N GLN A 86 2.00 11.81 -13.93
CA GLN A 86 0.76 11.06 -14.05
C GLN A 86 0.90 9.76 -13.24
N LEU A 87 -0.18 9.32 -12.58
CA LEU A 87 -0.14 8.12 -11.73
C LEU A 87 0.11 6.83 -12.52
N ASP A 88 -0.12 6.84 -13.83
CA ASP A 88 0.18 5.77 -14.78
C ASP A 88 1.53 5.94 -15.50
N ASP A 89 2.34 6.94 -15.12
CA ASP A 89 3.69 7.09 -15.67
C ASP A 89 4.53 5.85 -15.28
N PRO A 90 4.95 5.01 -16.26
CA PRO A 90 5.72 3.80 -15.98
C PRO A 90 7.11 4.10 -15.41
N HIS A 91 7.53 5.36 -15.39
CA HIS A 91 8.78 5.82 -14.80
C HIS A 91 8.65 6.20 -13.31
N VAL A 92 7.43 6.27 -12.77
CA VAL A 92 7.19 6.60 -11.36
C VAL A 92 6.67 5.38 -10.61
N ASP A 93 7.43 4.96 -9.60
CA ASP A 93 7.08 3.80 -8.78
C ASP A 93 6.63 4.21 -7.39
N TYR A 94 5.34 4.03 -7.13
CA TYR A 94 4.69 4.26 -5.85
C TYR A 94 4.52 2.97 -5.02
N HIS A 95 5.01 1.84 -5.52
CA HIS A 95 4.91 0.54 -4.87
C HIS A 95 6.22 0.16 -4.19
N ASP A 96 6.10 -0.60 -3.10
CA ASP A 96 7.18 -1.34 -2.44
C ASP A 96 8.39 -0.49 -2.01
N ARG A 97 8.20 0.84 -1.88
CA ARG A 97 9.23 1.80 -1.45
C ARG A 97 9.75 1.57 -0.03
N HIS A 98 9.11 0.69 0.74
CA HIS A 98 9.67 0.21 2.02
C HIS A 98 10.97 -0.60 1.83
N LEU A 99 11.23 -1.12 0.63
CA LEU A 99 12.43 -1.89 0.29
C LEU A 99 13.64 -1.00 -0.01
N ASP A 100 13.44 0.23 -0.49
CA ASP A 100 14.50 1.09 -1.00
C ASP A 100 14.56 2.49 -0.36
N HIS A 101 13.55 2.89 0.40
CA HIS A 101 13.47 4.22 1.01
C HIS A 101 13.40 4.16 2.54
N GLU A 102 14.38 4.77 3.21
CA GLU A 102 14.58 4.70 4.67
C GLU A 102 13.37 5.25 5.46
N THR A 103 12.83 6.42 5.07
CA THR A 103 11.64 7.00 5.73
C THR A 103 10.40 6.11 5.61
N VAL A 104 10.16 5.52 4.42
CA VAL A 104 9.03 4.60 4.20
C VAL A 104 9.20 3.33 5.01
N CYS A 105 10.41 2.75 5.01
CA CYS A 105 10.76 1.62 5.85
C CYS A 105 10.45 1.89 7.33
N ARG A 106 10.86 3.05 7.86
CA ARG A 106 10.62 3.43 9.26
C ARG A 106 9.12 3.51 9.60
N LEU A 107 8.31 4.07 8.71
CA LEU A 107 6.86 4.10 8.89
C LEU A 107 6.26 2.69 8.93
N CYS A 108 6.68 1.81 8.01
CA CYS A 108 6.22 0.42 7.96
C CYS A 108 6.66 -0.43 9.16
N ARG A 109 7.82 -0.11 9.77
CA ARG A 109 8.40 -0.83 10.91
C ARG A 109 8.07 -0.20 12.28
N GLY A 110 7.28 0.88 12.31
CA GLY A 110 6.93 1.56 13.56
C GLY A 110 6.27 0.62 14.57
N PRO A 111 6.73 0.56 15.84
CA PRO A 111 6.20 -0.38 16.82
C PRO A 111 4.70 -0.17 17.08
N GLU A 112 4.19 1.05 16.95
CA GLU A 112 2.78 1.39 17.06
C GLU A 112 1.92 0.66 16.01
N LEU A 113 2.47 0.40 14.81
CA LEU A 113 1.82 -0.38 13.76
C LEU A 113 2.07 -1.88 13.98
N VAL A 114 3.34 -2.27 14.09
CA VAL A 114 3.75 -3.69 14.13
C VAL A 114 3.15 -4.42 15.33
N ASP A 115 3.12 -3.79 16.51
CA ASP A 115 2.58 -4.44 17.72
C ASP A 115 1.05 -4.61 17.65
N ARG A 116 0.34 -3.65 17.04
CA ARG A 116 -1.11 -3.74 16.85
C ARG A 116 -1.46 -4.84 15.85
N VAL A 117 -0.72 -4.92 14.73
CA VAL A 117 -0.87 -6.02 13.78
C VAL A 117 -0.54 -7.37 14.43
N ALA A 118 0.47 -7.42 15.31
CA ALA A 118 0.81 -8.64 16.03
C ALA A 118 -0.31 -9.11 16.97
N SER A 119 -1.13 -8.18 17.48
CA SER A 119 -2.32 -8.50 18.28
C SER A 119 -3.42 -9.18 17.45
N LEU A 120 -3.42 -9.00 16.13
CA LEU A 120 -4.40 -9.58 15.20
C LEU A 120 -3.89 -10.87 14.55
N LEU A 121 -2.63 -10.89 14.10
CA LEU A 121 -2.06 -11.96 13.27
C LEU A 121 -1.09 -12.89 14.02
N GLY A 122 -0.64 -12.49 15.20
CA GLY A 122 0.40 -13.20 15.96
C GLY A 122 1.81 -12.60 15.79
N PRO A 123 2.83 -13.25 16.36
CA PRO A 123 4.14 -12.63 16.58
C PRO A 123 5.04 -12.56 15.33
N ASP A 124 4.79 -13.39 14.34
CA ASP A 124 5.62 -13.52 13.14
C ASP A 124 4.99 -12.77 11.98
N LEU A 125 5.59 -11.65 11.58
CA LEU A 125 5.01 -10.70 10.65
C LEU A 125 5.95 -10.38 9.49
N LEU A 126 5.41 -10.43 8.29
CA LEU A 126 6.08 -10.11 7.04
C LEU A 126 5.38 -8.94 6.35
N ILE A 127 6.12 -7.94 5.88
CA ILE A 127 5.60 -6.95 4.93
C ILE A 127 5.81 -7.47 3.51
N TRP A 128 4.73 -7.47 2.73
CA TRP A 128 4.75 -8.00 1.36
C TRP A 128 4.43 -6.94 0.30
N ARG A 129 3.85 -5.82 0.73
CA ARG A 129 3.54 -4.68 -0.13
C ARG A 129 3.57 -3.39 0.66
N SER A 130 4.00 -2.31 0.03
CA SER A 130 3.53 -0.97 0.37
C SER A 130 3.03 -0.27 -0.88
N ASN A 131 2.00 0.57 -0.77
CA ASN A 131 1.57 1.40 -1.90
C ASN A 131 1.28 2.82 -1.45
N PHE A 132 1.73 3.83 -2.19
CA PHE A 132 1.25 5.20 -1.99
C PHE A 132 -0.10 5.41 -2.67
N GLN A 133 -0.99 6.16 -2.03
CA GLN A 133 -2.23 6.66 -2.61
C GLN A 133 -2.15 8.19 -2.61
N ILE A 134 -1.77 8.76 -3.75
CA ILE A 134 -1.65 10.20 -3.94
C ILE A 134 -2.87 10.69 -4.72
N LYS A 135 -3.61 11.63 -4.16
CA LYS A 135 -4.73 12.29 -4.84
C LYS A 135 -4.38 13.74 -5.11
N GLN A 136 -4.19 14.06 -6.38
CA GLN A 136 -4.02 15.45 -6.83
C GLN A 136 -5.35 16.23 -6.70
N PRO A 137 -5.30 17.57 -6.56
CA PRO A 137 -6.49 18.41 -6.61
C PRO A 137 -7.36 18.11 -7.84
N LEU A 138 -8.65 17.87 -7.65
CA LEU A 138 -9.60 17.59 -8.74
C LEU A 138 -9.65 18.73 -9.76
N ALA A 139 -9.49 19.98 -9.30
CA ALA A 139 -9.46 21.15 -10.18
C ALA A 139 -8.26 21.17 -11.13
N GLU A 140 -7.19 20.44 -10.80
CA GLU A 140 -5.96 20.34 -11.61
C GLU A 140 -5.93 19.06 -12.46
N ALA A 141 -6.83 18.10 -12.21
CA ALA A 141 -6.86 16.82 -12.91
C ALA A 141 -7.33 16.99 -14.37
N THR A 142 -6.44 16.66 -15.31
CA THR A 142 -6.73 16.75 -16.75
C THR A 142 -6.70 15.38 -17.44
N GLY A 143 -7.56 15.18 -18.43
CA GLY A 143 -7.59 13.94 -19.22
C GLY A 143 -7.81 12.70 -18.35
N ASP A 144 -6.90 11.72 -18.47
CA ASP A 144 -6.98 10.44 -17.77
C ASP A 144 -6.62 10.54 -16.26
N GLU A 145 -6.10 11.67 -15.79
CA GLU A 145 -5.80 11.89 -14.36
C GLU A 145 -7.07 11.95 -13.50
N GLN A 146 -8.21 12.36 -14.09
CA GLN A 146 -9.51 12.40 -13.40
C GLN A 146 -9.90 11.03 -12.83
N ARG A 147 -9.43 9.95 -13.48
CA ARG A 147 -9.67 8.56 -13.10
C ARG A 147 -9.10 8.20 -11.73
N TYR A 148 -8.06 8.92 -11.31
CA TYR A 148 -7.34 8.71 -10.05
C TYR A 148 -7.73 9.70 -8.95
N THR A 149 -8.70 10.56 -9.22
CA THR A 149 -9.19 11.50 -8.20
C THR A 149 -10.00 10.76 -7.14
N GLU A 150 -10.73 9.72 -7.53
CA GLU A 150 -11.46 8.84 -6.62
C GLU A 150 -10.97 7.39 -6.70
N VAL A 151 -11.17 6.68 -5.59
CA VAL A 151 -10.98 5.25 -5.52
C VAL A 151 -12.37 4.63 -5.38
N PRO A 152 -12.86 3.93 -6.42
CA PRO A 152 -14.17 3.29 -6.36
C PRO A 152 -14.20 2.23 -5.25
N TRP A 153 -15.42 1.86 -4.84
CA TRP A 153 -15.62 0.79 -3.87
C TRP A 153 -15.04 -0.52 -4.40
N HIS A 154 -14.11 -1.11 -3.65
CA HIS A 154 -13.45 -2.35 -4.04
C HIS A 154 -13.03 -3.18 -2.81
N GLN A 155 -12.70 -4.44 -3.07
CA GLN A 155 -12.09 -5.34 -2.09
C GLN A 155 -10.71 -5.69 -2.61
N ASP A 156 -9.68 -5.48 -1.79
CA ASP A 156 -8.29 -5.82 -2.14
C ASP A 156 -8.16 -7.32 -2.44
N GLY A 157 -8.94 -8.17 -1.74
CA GLY A 157 -9.05 -9.61 -1.98
C GLY A 157 -9.46 -10.02 -3.40
N ALA A 158 -10.12 -9.15 -4.16
CA ALA A 158 -10.43 -9.40 -5.57
C ALA A 158 -9.26 -9.09 -6.52
N HIS A 159 -8.23 -8.39 -6.02
CA HIS A 159 -7.12 -7.86 -6.81
C HIS A 159 -5.80 -8.56 -6.50
N PHE A 160 -5.64 -9.09 -5.29
CA PHE A 160 -4.39 -9.68 -4.83
C PHE A 160 -4.52 -11.16 -4.52
N ASP A 161 -3.62 -11.95 -5.08
CA ASP A 161 -3.60 -13.40 -4.89
C ASP A 161 -2.65 -13.76 -3.74
N LEU A 162 -3.19 -13.85 -2.52
CA LEU A 162 -2.49 -14.45 -1.37
C LEU A 162 -3.21 -15.76 -0.99
N LEU A 163 -2.43 -16.80 -0.67
CA LEU A 163 -2.96 -18.14 -0.38
C LEU A 163 -2.45 -18.66 0.97
N PRO A 164 -3.30 -18.72 2.02
CA PRO A 164 -4.66 -18.15 2.09
C PRO A 164 -4.64 -16.60 2.09
N PRO A 165 -5.77 -15.93 1.80
CA PRO A 165 -5.85 -14.48 1.79
C PRO A 165 -5.90 -13.94 3.23
N VAL A 166 -4.74 -13.86 3.87
CA VAL A 166 -4.63 -13.37 5.26
C VAL A 166 -3.60 -12.25 5.28
N TRP A 167 -4.06 -11.01 5.45
CA TRP A 167 -3.20 -9.87 5.70
C TRP A 167 -3.96 -8.73 6.36
N VAL A 168 -3.24 -7.83 7.01
CA VAL A 168 -3.76 -6.56 7.51
C VAL A 168 -3.18 -5.45 6.66
N SER A 169 -4.04 -4.56 6.16
CA SER A 169 -3.64 -3.31 5.54
C SER A 169 -3.66 -2.20 6.59
N ALA A 170 -2.58 -1.42 6.68
CA ALA A 170 -2.54 -0.21 7.49
C ALA A 170 -2.64 1.00 6.57
N TRP A 171 -3.64 1.87 6.68
CA TRP A 171 -3.69 3.11 5.91
C TRP A 171 -3.15 4.26 6.74
N ILE A 172 -1.96 4.76 6.40
CA ILE A 172 -1.25 5.82 7.12
C ILE A 172 -1.47 7.16 6.42
N ALA A 173 -1.94 8.16 7.16
CA ALA A 173 -2.08 9.54 6.72
C ALA A 173 -0.71 10.24 6.74
N ILE A 174 -0.11 10.47 5.56
CA ILE A 174 1.13 11.26 5.43
C ILE A 174 0.80 12.76 5.40
N THR A 175 -0.32 13.12 4.77
CA THR A 175 -0.97 14.42 4.90
C THR A 175 -2.27 14.25 5.68
N GLU A 176 -2.87 15.37 6.08
CA GLU A 176 -4.23 15.37 6.63
C GLU A 176 -5.19 14.72 5.62
N ALA A 177 -6.09 13.89 6.12
CA ALA A 177 -7.11 13.22 5.35
C ALA A 177 -8.49 13.65 5.87
N THR A 178 -9.29 14.26 5.01
CA THR A 178 -10.64 14.73 5.31
C THR A 178 -11.62 14.18 4.29
N LEU A 179 -12.91 14.25 4.57
CA LEU A 179 -13.93 13.83 3.61
C LEU A 179 -13.81 14.64 2.30
N ASP A 180 -13.48 15.92 2.39
CA ASP A 180 -13.32 16.83 1.25
C ASP A 180 -12.08 16.53 0.38
N ASN A 181 -11.01 16.01 0.97
CA ASN A 181 -9.80 15.63 0.22
C ASN A 181 -9.73 14.12 -0.12
N GLY A 182 -10.83 13.40 0.13
CA GLY A 182 -10.98 12.00 -0.23
C GLY A 182 -10.29 11.05 0.74
N CYS A 183 -10.58 11.16 2.04
CA CYS A 183 -10.15 10.21 3.07
C CYS A 183 -10.70 8.80 2.84
N LEU A 184 -10.13 7.81 3.54
CA LEU A 184 -10.57 6.42 3.46
C LEU A 184 -11.98 6.27 4.03
N GLN A 185 -12.79 5.46 3.35
CA GLN A 185 -14.10 5.01 3.81
C GLN A 185 -14.15 3.49 3.76
N VAL A 186 -14.72 2.86 4.77
CA VAL A 186 -14.84 1.40 4.87
C VAL A 186 -16.28 1.03 5.25
N VAL A 187 -16.84 0.03 4.58
CA VAL A 187 -18.16 -0.54 4.92
C VAL A 187 -17.97 -1.57 6.02
N ARG A 188 -18.59 -1.35 7.18
CA ARG A 188 -18.44 -2.23 8.35
C ARG A 188 -18.92 -3.64 8.06
N GLY A 189 -18.18 -4.65 8.55
CA GLY A 189 -18.57 -6.06 8.46
C GLY A 189 -18.47 -6.68 7.05
N SER A 190 -18.23 -5.85 6.03
CA SER A 190 -18.16 -6.25 4.62
C SER A 190 -17.03 -7.23 4.31
N HIS A 191 -15.99 -7.29 5.15
CA HIS A 191 -14.87 -8.23 4.99
C HIS A 191 -15.29 -9.68 5.05
N THR A 192 -16.42 -9.98 5.70
CA THR A 192 -16.98 -11.33 5.81
C THR A 192 -17.70 -11.81 4.55
N SER A 193 -17.89 -10.94 3.56
CA SER A 193 -18.64 -11.22 2.34
C SER A 193 -17.81 -10.92 1.09
N THR A 194 -18.08 -11.61 -0.01
CA THR A 194 -17.50 -11.28 -1.32
C THR A 194 -18.54 -10.52 -2.13
N PHE A 195 -18.18 -9.35 -2.61
CA PHE A 195 -19.02 -8.51 -3.45
C PHE A 195 -18.70 -8.75 -4.92
N HIS A 196 -19.70 -8.57 -5.79
CA HIS A 196 -19.50 -8.62 -7.23
C HIS A 196 -18.88 -7.32 -7.72
N HIS A 197 -17.78 -7.41 -8.47
CA HIS A 197 -17.14 -6.26 -9.11
C HIS A 197 -17.59 -6.19 -10.57
N ASP A 198 -18.40 -5.18 -10.89
CA ASP A 198 -18.84 -4.92 -12.26
C ASP A 198 -17.73 -4.25 -13.06
N VAL A 199 -17.70 -4.46 -14.37
CA VAL A 199 -16.82 -3.69 -15.27
C VAL A 199 -17.20 -2.22 -15.14
N ASP A 200 -16.24 -1.44 -14.69
CA ASP A 200 -16.42 -0.01 -14.53
C ASP A 200 -16.31 0.68 -15.90
N GLY A 201 -17.46 1.06 -16.45
CA GLY A 201 -17.55 1.80 -17.72
C GLY A 201 -17.03 3.25 -17.63
N THR A 202 -16.76 3.74 -16.42
CA THR A 202 -16.36 5.14 -16.14
C THR A 202 -14.84 5.36 -16.05
N ARG A 203 -14.03 4.36 -16.39
CA ARG A 203 -12.57 4.44 -16.50
C ARG A 203 -11.90 4.84 -15.16
N HIS A 204 -12.41 4.55 -13.97
CA HIS A 204 -11.72 4.92 -12.73
C HIS A 204 -10.41 4.13 -12.51
N SER A 205 -9.69 4.43 -11.41
CA SER A 205 -8.43 3.77 -10.98
C SER A 205 -8.44 2.24 -11.07
N PHE A 206 -9.63 1.63 -10.99
CA PHE A 206 -9.86 0.20 -11.13
C PHE A 206 -10.78 -0.06 -12.34
N HIS A 207 -10.48 -1.08 -13.13
CA HIS A 207 -11.33 -1.51 -14.25
C HIS A 207 -12.63 -2.19 -13.79
N GLN A 208 -12.76 -2.46 -12.50
CA GLN A 208 -13.95 -3.04 -11.88
C GLN A 208 -14.23 -2.39 -10.52
N ALA A 209 -15.50 -2.27 -10.16
CA ALA A 209 -15.95 -1.66 -8.91
C ALA A 209 -17.18 -2.36 -8.35
N VAL A 210 -17.39 -2.30 -7.04
CA VAL A 210 -18.65 -2.68 -6.41
C VAL A 210 -19.66 -1.56 -6.63
N PRO A 211 -20.85 -1.85 -7.19
CA PRO A 211 -21.90 -0.86 -7.36
C PRO A 211 -22.30 -0.20 -6.02
N THR A 212 -22.47 1.13 -6.02
CA THR A 212 -22.76 1.87 -4.78
C THR A 212 -24.14 1.54 -4.20
N ASP A 213 -25.08 1.10 -5.03
CA ASP A 213 -26.41 0.63 -4.60
C ASP A 213 -26.36 -0.73 -3.87
N ALA A 214 -25.24 -1.44 -3.91
CA ALA A 214 -24.98 -2.62 -3.10
C ALA A 214 -24.49 -2.30 -1.69
N ILE A 215 -24.34 -1.01 -1.33
CA ILE A 215 -23.77 -0.55 -0.06
C ILE A 215 -24.84 0.17 0.75
N ASP A 216 -25.02 -0.25 2.00
CA ASP A 216 -25.83 0.50 2.96
C ASP A 216 -25.03 1.71 3.47
N PRO A 217 -25.50 2.96 3.26
CA PRO A 217 -24.81 4.14 3.76
C PRO A 217 -24.62 4.17 5.27
N ASP A 218 -25.50 3.52 6.04
CA ASP A 218 -25.43 3.49 7.51
C ASP A 218 -24.26 2.62 8.01
N ASP A 219 -23.73 1.73 7.16
CA ASP A 219 -22.56 0.90 7.46
C ASP A 219 -21.23 1.56 7.06
N ILE A 220 -21.25 2.73 6.41
CA ILE A 220 -20.03 3.42 5.97
C ILE A 220 -19.39 4.14 7.16
N ARG A 221 -18.16 3.75 7.50
CA ARG A 221 -17.28 4.53 8.38
C ARG A 221 -16.32 5.38 7.56
N VAL A 222 -16.32 6.68 7.84
CA VAL A 222 -15.40 7.68 7.29
C VAL A 222 -14.24 7.87 8.26
N PHE A 223 -13.01 7.82 7.75
CA PHE A 223 -11.79 8.00 8.54
C PHE A 223 -11.09 9.30 8.17
N GLU A 224 -11.50 10.39 8.81
CA GLU A 224 -10.73 11.64 8.80
C GLU A 224 -9.56 11.51 9.78
N LEU A 225 -8.34 11.82 9.32
CA LEU A 225 -7.09 11.49 10.01
C LEU A 225 -6.12 12.67 9.99
N GLU A 226 -5.49 12.93 11.13
CA GLU A 226 -4.36 13.84 11.21
C GLU A 226 -3.09 13.20 10.60
N PRO A 227 -2.13 14.01 10.10
CA PRO A 227 -0.82 13.49 9.70
C PRO A 227 -0.17 12.67 10.83
N GLY A 228 0.23 11.44 10.50
CA GLY A 228 0.82 10.50 11.46
C GLY A 228 -0.19 9.54 12.10
N GLU A 229 -1.48 9.66 11.77
CA GLU A 229 -2.49 8.68 12.16
C GLU A 229 -2.69 7.59 11.12
N PHE A 230 -3.23 6.45 11.55
CA PHE A 230 -3.53 5.34 10.68
C PHE A 230 -4.70 4.50 11.17
N VAL A 231 -5.26 3.70 10.27
CA VAL A 231 -6.27 2.67 10.58
C VAL A 231 -5.80 1.32 10.06
N LEU A 232 -6.26 0.24 10.70
CA LEU A 232 -6.01 -1.13 10.26
C LEU A 232 -7.31 -1.71 9.69
N PHE A 233 -7.25 -2.32 8.50
CA PHE A 233 -8.42 -2.98 7.90
C PHE A 233 -8.07 -4.34 7.29
N ALA A 234 -9.07 -5.21 7.24
CA ALA A 234 -8.96 -6.57 6.73
C ALA A 234 -8.81 -6.62 5.21
N GLU A 235 -8.20 -7.70 4.74
CA GLU A 235 -7.90 -7.98 3.34
C GLU A 235 -9.08 -7.80 2.38
N ASN A 236 -10.28 -8.09 2.89
CA ASN A 236 -11.49 -8.13 2.11
C ASN A 236 -12.49 -7.04 2.55
N ALA A 237 -12.09 -6.09 3.40
CA ALA A 237 -12.96 -4.98 3.77
C ALA A 237 -13.28 -4.13 2.52
N LEU A 238 -14.57 -3.94 2.24
CA LEU A 238 -15.04 -3.10 1.16
C LEU A 238 -14.73 -1.66 1.51
N HIS A 239 -13.91 -1.01 0.68
CA HIS A 239 -13.42 0.33 0.95
C HIS A 239 -13.30 1.16 -0.32
N GLY A 240 -13.29 2.47 -0.14
CA GLY A 240 -13.26 3.45 -1.22
C GLY A 240 -12.86 4.82 -0.70
N SER A 241 -12.77 5.80 -1.58
CA SER A 241 -12.58 7.20 -1.18
C SER A 241 -12.99 8.16 -2.29
N GLY A 242 -13.74 9.21 -1.92
CA GLY A 242 -14.20 10.25 -2.86
C GLY A 242 -13.08 11.14 -3.43
N PRO A 243 -13.39 12.05 -4.36
CA PRO A 243 -12.38 12.89 -5.00
C PRO A 243 -11.69 13.86 -4.04
N ASN A 244 -10.45 14.26 -4.35
CA ASN A 244 -9.80 15.37 -3.64
C ASN A 244 -10.30 16.72 -4.17
N ARG A 245 -11.18 17.38 -3.45
CA ARG A 245 -11.77 18.69 -3.83
C ARG A 245 -10.96 19.88 -3.32
N THR A 246 -9.88 19.63 -2.59
CA THR A 246 -9.03 20.68 -2.01
C THR A 246 -7.93 21.09 -2.96
N GLY A 247 -7.23 22.19 -2.65
CA GLY A 247 -6.12 22.72 -3.46
C GLY A 247 -4.74 22.14 -3.13
N GLN A 248 -4.66 21.05 -2.35
CA GLN A 248 -3.39 20.41 -1.98
C GLN A 248 -3.46 18.90 -2.22
N PRO A 249 -2.36 18.23 -2.62
CA PRO A 249 -2.35 16.78 -2.77
C PRO A 249 -2.58 16.06 -1.43
N ARG A 250 -3.39 15.00 -1.45
CA ARG A 250 -3.54 14.08 -0.30
C ARG A 250 -2.63 12.88 -0.50
N ILE A 251 -1.79 12.57 0.47
CA ILE A 251 -0.83 11.45 0.43
C ILE A 251 -1.17 10.46 1.55
N GLY A 252 -1.50 9.24 1.15
CA GLY A 252 -1.61 8.08 2.04
C GLY A 252 -0.56 7.02 1.70
N LEU A 253 -0.20 6.18 2.66
CA LEU A 253 0.66 5.02 2.47
C LEU A 253 -0.04 3.78 3.05
N SER A 254 -0.07 2.70 2.28
CA SER A 254 -0.69 1.44 2.68
C SER A 254 0.33 0.29 2.78
N PRO A 255 1.03 0.10 3.91
CA PRO A 255 1.76 -1.13 4.19
C PRO A 255 0.77 -2.29 4.37
N ARG A 256 1.11 -3.45 3.79
CA ARG A 256 0.32 -4.68 3.93
C ARG A 256 1.18 -5.76 4.58
N VAL A 257 0.68 -6.26 5.72
CA VAL A 257 1.40 -7.17 6.59
C VAL A 257 0.69 -8.51 6.61
N THR A 258 1.45 -9.58 6.43
CA THR A 258 0.97 -10.98 6.44
C THR A 258 1.82 -11.83 7.37
N VAL A 259 1.57 -13.13 7.40
CA VAL A 259 2.21 -14.12 8.27
C VAL A 259 2.95 -15.19 7.47
N PRO A 260 3.95 -15.88 8.05
CA PRO A 260 4.78 -16.84 7.32
C PRO A 260 4.03 -17.96 6.61
N PHE A 261 2.87 -18.43 7.11
CA PHE A 261 2.16 -19.51 6.41
C PHE A 261 1.36 -19.04 5.18
N VAL A 262 1.30 -17.74 4.87
CA VAL A 262 0.65 -17.18 3.68
C VAL A 262 1.61 -17.13 2.49
N ARG A 263 1.19 -17.67 1.34
CA ARG A 263 1.97 -17.58 0.09
C ARG A 263 1.51 -16.34 -0.66
N VAL A 264 2.45 -15.47 -1.02
CA VAL A 264 2.18 -14.34 -1.89
C VAL A 264 2.36 -14.78 -3.33
N THR A 265 1.26 -14.91 -4.06
CA THR A 265 1.26 -15.30 -5.48
C THR A 265 1.05 -14.07 -6.36
N GLY A 266 1.70 -14.02 -7.52
CA GLY A 266 1.41 -12.97 -8.51
C GLY A 266 0.01 -13.19 -9.10
N ASN A 267 -0.71 -12.10 -9.43
CA ASN A 267 -2.03 -12.21 -10.04
C ASN A 267 -1.93 -12.30 -11.58
N PRO A 268 -2.32 -13.43 -12.21
CA PRO A 268 -2.23 -13.60 -13.67
C PRO A 268 -3.03 -12.58 -14.47
N LEU A 269 -4.14 -12.05 -13.92
CA LEU A 269 -4.96 -11.02 -14.58
C LEU A 269 -4.22 -9.69 -14.70
N TYR A 270 -3.29 -9.40 -13.79
CA TYR A 270 -2.49 -8.17 -13.76
C TYR A 270 -1.07 -8.33 -14.32
N ALA A 271 -0.67 -9.55 -14.70
CA ALA A 271 0.63 -9.82 -15.32
C ALA A 271 0.88 -9.02 -16.62
N GLY A 272 -0.19 -8.54 -17.28
CA GLY A 272 -0.12 -7.69 -18.48
C GLY A 272 -0.08 -6.17 -18.24
N LEU A 273 -0.57 -5.70 -17.09
CA LEU A 273 -0.70 -4.28 -16.74
C LEU A 273 0.50 -3.74 -15.94
N ASP A 274 1.17 -4.60 -15.17
CA ASP A 274 2.37 -4.27 -14.41
C ASP A 274 3.38 -5.41 -14.52
N ARG A 275 4.11 -5.40 -15.65
CA ARG A 275 4.88 -6.52 -16.23
C ARG A 275 5.98 -7.14 -15.35
N ALA A 276 6.30 -6.57 -14.20
CA ALA A 276 7.35 -7.09 -13.31
C ALA A 276 6.83 -7.53 -11.92
N ARG A 277 5.68 -7.02 -11.45
CA ARG A 277 5.28 -7.16 -10.02
C ARG A 277 4.15 -8.14 -9.77
N HIS A 278 3.45 -8.55 -10.83
CA HIS A 278 2.37 -9.54 -10.79
C HIS A 278 2.72 -10.82 -11.57
N ALA A 279 3.98 -10.98 -11.96
CA ALA A 279 4.44 -12.21 -12.60
C ALA A 279 4.23 -13.38 -11.64
N PRO A 280 3.45 -14.42 -12.01
CA PRO A 280 3.12 -15.53 -11.12
C PRO A 280 4.34 -16.36 -10.71
N ASP A 281 5.46 -16.26 -11.45
CA ASP A 281 6.62 -17.15 -11.32
C ASP A 281 7.88 -16.48 -10.72
N GLU A 282 7.87 -15.18 -10.42
CA GLU A 282 9.01 -14.52 -9.76
C GLU A 282 8.79 -14.39 -8.25
N PRO A 283 9.75 -14.82 -7.40
CA PRO A 283 9.61 -14.70 -5.96
C PRO A 283 9.64 -13.23 -5.55
N ARG A 284 8.52 -12.75 -5.02
CA ARG A 284 8.39 -11.39 -4.48
C ARG A 284 9.32 -11.19 -3.28
N GLU A 285 10.04 -10.08 -3.29
CA GLU A 285 10.85 -9.63 -2.15
C GLU A 285 9.91 -9.21 -1.00
N MET A 286 10.19 -9.72 0.21
CA MET A 286 9.42 -9.44 1.41
C MET A 286 10.35 -8.99 2.54
N GLY A 287 9.83 -8.16 3.45
CA GLY A 287 10.55 -7.74 4.65
C GLY A 287 10.07 -8.48 5.89
N LEU A 288 10.97 -8.88 6.77
CA LEU A 288 10.63 -9.37 8.11
C LEU A 288 10.39 -8.18 9.05
N LEU A 289 9.16 -8.02 9.54
CA LEU A 289 8.81 -6.95 10.49
C LEU A 289 9.01 -7.39 11.94
N ARG A 290 8.62 -8.63 12.26
CA ARG A 290 8.64 -9.18 13.63
C ARG A 290 8.78 -10.69 13.60
N GLY A 291 9.43 -11.27 14.62
CA GLY A 291 9.52 -12.72 14.78
C GLY A 291 10.42 -13.38 13.74
N GLN A 292 9.94 -14.43 13.09
CA GLN A 292 10.69 -15.22 12.12
C GLN A 292 9.82 -15.72 10.96
N ASP A 293 10.42 -15.95 9.78
CA ASP A 293 9.81 -16.80 8.75
C ASP A 293 10.18 -18.26 9.00
N TYR A 294 9.39 -18.94 9.84
CA TYR A 294 9.60 -20.36 10.16
C TYR A 294 9.35 -21.30 8.97
N THR A 295 8.81 -20.81 7.85
CA THR A 295 8.59 -21.62 6.65
C THR A 295 9.79 -21.64 5.73
N GLY A 296 10.66 -20.62 5.81
CA GLY A 296 11.88 -20.47 5.01
C GLY A 296 11.65 -20.40 3.49
N ARG A 297 10.42 -20.09 3.06
CA ARG A 297 10.03 -20.15 1.63
C ARG A 297 9.94 -18.77 0.96
N HIS A 298 9.91 -17.68 1.73
CA HIS A 298 9.84 -16.34 1.14
C HIS A 298 11.23 -15.83 0.83
N HIS A 299 11.33 -15.00 -0.20
CA HIS A 299 12.55 -14.26 -0.50
C HIS A 299 12.61 -13.04 0.42
N LEU A 300 13.17 -13.24 1.61
CA LEU A 300 13.36 -12.15 2.56
C LEU A 300 14.56 -11.28 2.16
N VAL A 301 14.36 -9.96 2.16
CA VAL A 301 15.41 -8.98 1.95
C VAL A 301 15.63 -8.12 3.20
N SER A 302 16.86 -7.64 3.37
CA SER A 302 17.16 -6.67 4.42
C SER A 302 16.48 -5.35 4.10
N LEU A 303 15.68 -4.86 5.04
CA LEU A 303 15.07 -3.54 4.94
C LEU A 303 16.15 -2.45 5.18
N PRO A 304 16.03 -1.27 4.54
CA PRO A 304 17.06 -0.21 4.59
C PRO A 304 17.11 0.54 5.94
N CYS A 305 16.16 0.24 6.81
CA CYS A 305 16.14 0.54 8.23
C CYS A 305 16.03 -0.82 8.96
#